data_AF-A0A938C3H1-F1
#
_entry.id   AF-A0A938C3H1-F1
#
_cell.length_a   1.000
_cell.length_b   1.000
_cell.length_c   1.000
_cell.angle_alpha   90.00
_cell.angle_beta   90.00
_cell.angle_gamma   90.00
#
_symmetry.space_group_name_H-M   'P 1'
#
loop_
_entity.id
_entity.type
_entity.pdbx_description
1 polymer ?
#
loop_
_entity_poly.entity_id
_entity_poly.type
_entity_poly.pdbx_seq_one_letter_code
_entity_poly.pdbx_strand_id
1 'polypeptide(L)'
;MTQAMKLAGFPTPDEIRFSIQALVAEDDLEQAADIAEHGLSAYPESEGVLAISSLVAVVRQEWDQAVVLLERLIAMQGDNASEFTRNMYERALTCSGKSPSPSRQDPA
;
A
#
# COMPACT_ATOMS: atom_id res chain seq x y z
N MET A 1 6.14 -20.71 19.50
CA MET A 1 6.22 -19.30 19.88
C MET A 1 4.88 -18.67 19.55
N THR A 2 3.89 -18.85 20.43
CA THR A 2 2.51 -18.44 20.19
C THR A 2 2.33 -17.07 20.82
N GLN A 3 2.52 -16.02 20.03
CA GLN A 3 2.39 -14.65 20.51
C GLN A 3 0.94 -14.39 20.89
N ALA A 4 0.78 -13.95 22.14
CA ALA A 4 -0.48 -13.77 22.82
C ALA A 4 -1.32 -12.66 22.18
N MET A 5 -2.14 -13.04 21.21
CA MET A 5 -3.21 -12.23 20.69
C MET A 5 -4.38 -12.25 21.71
N LYS A 6 -4.25 -11.51 22.82
CA LYS A 6 -5.40 -11.14 23.65
C LYS A 6 -5.01 -10.13 24.73
N LEU A 7 -5.16 -8.85 24.36
CA LEU A 7 -5.93 -7.79 25.03
C LEU A 7 -5.43 -6.44 24.46
N ALA A 8 -6.37 -5.56 24.06
CA ALA A 8 -6.21 -4.14 23.70
C ALA A 8 -6.00 -3.77 22.21
N GLY A 9 -6.96 -2.99 21.67
CA GLY A 9 -6.79 -2.14 20.49
C GLY A 9 -6.83 -2.84 19.13
N PHE A 10 -7.20 -2.07 18.10
CA PHE A 10 -6.90 -2.42 16.72
C PHE A 10 -5.37 -2.37 16.52
N PRO A 11 -4.73 -3.27 15.73
CA PRO A 11 -3.27 -3.32 15.57
C PRO A 11 -2.70 -1.96 15.16
N THR A 12 -1.49 -1.61 15.60
CA THR A 12 -0.83 -0.37 15.19
C THR A 12 -0.42 -0.43 13.71
N PRO A 13 -0.19 0.73 13.05
CA PRO A 13 0.32 0.75 11.67
C PRO A 13 1.62 -0.05 11.48
N ASP A 14 2.49 -0.10 12.48
CA ASP A 14 3.76 -0.83 12.41
C ASP A 14 3.54 -2.34 12.47
N GLU A 15 2.64 -2.79 13.36
CA GLU A 15 2.24 -4.20 13.46
C GLU A 15 1.56 -4.67 12.18
N ILE A 16 0.67 -3.85 11.59
CA ILE A 16 0.03 -4.15 10.30
C ILE A 16 1.07 -4.37 9.22
N ARG A 17 2.06 -3.46 9.09
CA ARG A 17 3.12 -3.61 8.08
C ARG A 17 3.89 -4.90 8.29
N PHE A 18 4.30 -5.18 9.52
CA PHE A 18 5.06 -6.38 9.82
C PHE A 18 4.26 -7.65 9.49
N SER A 19 2.98 -7.71 9.87
CA SER A 19 2.10 -8.83 9.56
C SER A 19 1.92 -9.04 8.06
N ILE A 20 1.66 -7.98 7.29
CA ILE A 20 1.51 -8.07 5.84
C ILE A 20 2.83 -8.54 5.19
N GLN A 21 3.97 -8.00 5.61
CA GLN A 21 5.28 -8.42 5.10
C GLN A 21 5.56 -9.91 5.35
N ALA A 22 5.21 -10.41 6.54
CA ALA A 22 5.36 -11.83 6.86
C ALA A 22 4.49 -12.70 5.95
N LEU A 23 3.23 -12.33 5.75
CA LEU A 23 2.31 -13.09 4.89
C LEU A 23 2.72 -13.09 3.43
N VAL A 24 3.20 -11.96 2.89
CA VAL A 24 3.75 -11.90 1.53
C VAL A 24 4.99 -12.79 1.40
N ALA A 25 5.86 -12.84 2.42
CA ALA A 25 7.02 -13.73 2.41
C ALA A 25 6.65 -15.22 2.47
N GLU A 26 5.49 -15.54 3.02
CA GLU A 26 4.90 -16.88 3.07
C GLU A 26 4.01 -17.20 1.85
N ASP A 27 3.91 -16.28 0.88
CA ASP A 27 3.04 -16.35 -0.31
C ASP A 27 1.52 -16.40 0.01
N ASP A 28 1.13 -16.07 1.25
CA ASP A 28 -0.28 -15.94 1.66
C ASP A 28 -0.83 -14.56 1.29
N LEU A 29 -0.94 -14.33 -0.02
CA LEU A 29 -1.37 -13.06 -0.58
C LEU A 29 -2.85 -12.75 -0.33
N GLU A 30 -3.68 -13.76 -0.05
CA GLU A 30 -5.09 -13.57 0.27
C GLU A 30 -5.23 -12.93 1.65
N GLN A 31 -4.61 -13.53 2.67
CA GLN A 31 -4.66 -12.97 4.02
C GLN A 31 -3.91 -11.63 4.11
N ALA A 32 -2.82 -11.45 3.35
CA ALA A 32 -2.12 -10.17 3.26
C ALA A 32 -3.04 -9.05 2.76
N ALA A 33 -3.89 -9.34 1.76
CA ALA A 33 -4.85 -8.39 1.21
C ALA A 33 -5.96 -8.05 2.21
N ASP A 34 -6.50 -9.05 2.92
CA ASP A 34 -7.51 -8.81 3.96
C ASP A 34 -6.98 -7.91 5.07
N ILE A 35 -5.75 -8.15 5.54
CA ILE A 35 -5.13 -7.28 6.56
C ILE A 35 -4.86 -5.88 5.99
N ALA A 36 -4.45 -5.77 4.73
CA ALA A 36 -4.24 -4.49 4.07
C ALA A 36 -5.54 -3.67 3.98
N GLU A 37 -6.65 -4.28 3.57
CA GLU A 37 -7.96 -3.62 3.49
C GLU A 37 -8.41 -3.10 4.86
N HIS A 38 -8.36 -3.95 5.90
CA HIS A 38 -8.69 -3.54 7.26
C HIS A 38 -7.75 -2.45 7.77
N GLY A 39 -6.46 -2.56 7.48
CA GLY A 39 -5.44 -1.58 7.85
C GLY A 39 -5.71 -0.21 7.22
N LEU A 40 -6.08 -0.17 5.94
CA LEU A 40 -6.44 1.05 5.23
C LEU A 40 -7.71 1.70 5.78
N SER A 41 -8.69 0.89 6.20
CA SER A 41 -9.91 1.38 6.84
C SER A 41 -9.63 2.05 8.19
N ALA A 42 -8.74 1.46 8.99
CA ALA A 42 -8.39 1.99 10.31
C ALA A 42 -7.39 3.15 10.26
N TYR A 43 -6.44 3.12 9.33
CA TYR A 43 -5.36 4.11 9.21
C TYR A 43 -5.24 4.63 7.77
N PRO A 44 -6.25 5.32 7.26
CA PRO A 44 -6.30 5.72 5.85
C PRO A 44 -5.17 6.68 5.46
N GLU A 45 -4.62 7.45 6.39
CA GLU A 45 -3.57 8.45 6.16
C GLU A 45 -2.17 7.97 6.56
N SER A 46 -2.03 6.72 7.00
CA SER A 46 -0.72 6.17 7.33
C SER A 46 0.05 5.85 6.06
N GLU A 47 1.11 6.63 5.79
CA GLU A 47 2.02 6.39 4.66
C GLU A 47 2.53 4.95 4.62
N GLY A 48 2.87 4.40 5.77
CA GLY A 48 3.39 3.04 5.86
C GLY A 48 2.34 1.98 5.51
N VAL A 49 1.09 2.16 5.93
CA VAL A 49 -0.01 1.23 5.60
C VAL A 49 -0.38 1.36 4.12
N LEU A 50 -0.43 2.59 3.59
CA LEU A 50 -0.63 2.83 2.16
C LEU A 50 0.48 2.20 1.31
N ALA A 51 1.73 2.37 1.71
CA ALA A 51 2.88 1.78 1.03
C ALA A 51 2.75 0.26 0.95
N ILE A 52 2.61 -0.43 2.10
CA ILE A 52 2.57 -1.90 2.07
C ILE A 52 1.32 -2.43 1.35
N SER A 53 0.16 -1.79 1.53
CA SER A 53 -1.08 -2.21 0.86
C SER A 53 -0.99 -2.04 -0.65
N SER A 54 -0.34 -0.98 -1.11
CA SER A 54 -0.10 -0.76 -2.54
C SER A 54 0.79 -1.85 -3.15
N LEU A 55 1.81 -2.31 -2.40
CA LEU A 55 2.70 -3.38 -2.85
C LEU A 55 1.99 -4.73 -2.88
N VAL A 56 1.09 -5.01 -1.93
CA VAL A 56 0.23 -6.20 -1.96
C VAL A 56 -0.60 -6.21 -3.24
N ALA A 57 -1.27 -5.09 -3.57
CA ALA A 57 -2.04 -4.96 -4.81
C ALA A 57 -1.16 -5.16 -6.07
N VAL A 58 0.07 -4.62 -6.08
CA VAL A 58 1.03 -4.83 -7.17
C VAL A 58 1.39 -6.32 -7.35
N VAL A 59 1.72 -7.02 -6.26
CA VAL A 59 2.09 -8.44 -6.30
C VAL A 59 0.91 -9.31 -6.74
N ARG A 60 -0.30 -8.96 -6.30
CA ARG A 60 -1.56 -9.60 -6.70
C ARG A 60 -2.04 -9.20 -8.10
N GLN A 61 -1.32 -8.30 -8.78
CA GLN A 61 -1.66 -7.79 -10.11
C GLN A 61 -3.02 -7.06 -10.15
N GLU A 62 -3.45 -6.52 -9.03
CA GLU A 62 -4.64 -5.68 -8.88
C GLU A 62 -4.29 -4.25 -9.31
N TRP A 63 -3.91 -4.09 -10.58
CA TRP A 63 -3.26 -2.89 -11.11
C TRP A 63 -4.07 -1.62 -10.86
N ASP A 64 -5.40 -1.69 -10.98
CA ASP A 64 -6.28 -0.55 -10.74
C ASP A 64 -6.25 -0.08 -9.29
N GLN A 65 -6.23 -1.01 -8.34
CA GLN A 65 -6.13 -0.69 -6.92
C GLN A 65 -4.73 -0.16 -6.59
N ALA A 66 -3.68 -0.78 -7.15
CA ALA A 66 -2.31 -0.32 -6.99
C ALA A 66 -2.14 1.13 -7.47
N VAL A 67 -2.69 1.49 -8.65
CA VAL A 67 -2.67 2.87 -9.16
C VAL A 67 -3.27 3.85 -8.14
N VAL A 68 -4.47 3.55 -7.62
CA VAL A 68 -5.17 4.43 -6.66
C VAL A 68 -4.36 4.61 -5.38
N LEU A 69 -3.82 3.51 -4.83
CA LEU A 69 -3.07 3.55 -3.57
C LEU A 69 -1.71 4.26 -3.73
N LEU A 70 -0.99 4.01 -4.82
CA LEU A 70 0.30 4.63 -5.11
C LEU A 70 0.15 6.12 -5.44
N GLU A 71 -0.88 6.50 -6.20
CA GLU A 71 -1.19 7.90 -6.47
C GLU A 71 -1.45 8.66 -5.17
N ARG A 72 -2.27 8.08 -4.27
CA ARG A 72 -2.53 8.67 -2.96
C ARG A 72 -1.26 8.81 -2.13
N LEU A 73 -0.42 7.78 -2.11
CA LEU A 73 0.84 7.82 -1.37
C LEU A 73 1.78 8.90 -1.91
N ILE A 74 1.93 9.01 -3.23
CA ILE A 74 2.73 10.05 -3.89
C ILE A 74 2.16 11.44 -3.57
N ALA A 75 0.84 11.61 -3.59
CA ALA A 75 0.21 12.88 -3.24
C ALA A 75 0.46 13.29 -1.78
N MET A 76 0.51 12.33 -0.85
CA MET A 76 0.83 12.60 0.55
C MET A 76 2.32 12.91 0.77
N GLN A 77 3.21 12.19 0.10
CA GLN A 77 4.66 12.34 0.27
C GLN A 77 5.23 13.53 -0.52
N GLY A 78 4.55 13.96 -1.59
CA GLY A 78 4.99 15.03 -2.48
C GLY A 78 6.39 14.76 -3.03
N ASP A 79 7.28 15.74 -2.89
CA ASP A 79 8.67 15.64 -3.35
C ASP A 79 9.48 14.56 -2.60
N ASN A 80 9.03 14.12 -1.42
CA ASN A 80 9.68 13.05 -0.66
C ASN A 80 9.29 11.64 -1.13
N ALA A 81 8.36 11.52 -2.09
CA ALA A 81 7.95 10.22 -2.61
C ALA A 81 9.15 9.50 -3.24
N SER A 82 9.46 8.31 -2.72
CA SER A 82 10.63 7.55 -3.15
C SER A 82 10.59 7.20 -4.64
N GLU A 83 11.76 7.09 -5.27
CA GLU A 83 11.87 6.61 -6.66
C GLU A 83 11.20 5.24 -6.83
N PHE A 84 11.33 4.37 -5.83
CA PHE A 84 10.67 3.06 -5.86
C PHE A 84 9.14 3.18 -5.92
N THR A 85 8.53 4.04 -5.10
CA THR A 85 7.09 4.31 -5.13
C THR A 85 6.64 4.80 -6.50
N ARG A 86 7.40 5.74 -7.10
CA ARG A 86 7.09 6.29 -8.42
C ARG A 86 7.21 5.23 -9.52
N ASN A 87 8.25 4.41 -9.49
CA ASN A 87 8.43 3.30 -10.44
C ASN A 87 7.31 2.27 -10.35
N MET A 88 6.83 1.96 -9.14
CA MET A 88 5.68 1.06 -8.96
C MET A 88 4.40 1.68 -9.52
N TYR A 89 4.22 2.99 -9.38
CA TYR A 89 3.06 3.69 -9.93
C TYR A 89 3.05 3.64 -11.47
N GLU A 90 4.17 3.97 -12.10
CA GLU A 90 4.35 3.88 -13.55
C GLU A 90 4.12 2.46 -14.07
N ARG A 91 4.62 1.45 -13.34
CA ARG A 91 4.37 0.04 -13.66
C ARG A 91 2.88 -0.28 -13.59
N ALA A 92 2.20 0.12 -12.52
CA ALA A 92 0.77 -0.15 -12.34
C ALA A 92 -0.09 0.54 -13.42
N LEU A 93 0.26 1.76 -13.83
CA LEU A 93 -0.37 2.46 -14.96
C LEU A 93 -0.18 1.70 -16.27
N THR A 94 1.06 1.30 -16.56
CA THR A 94 1.39 0.56 -17.78
C THR A 94 0.64 -0.77 -17.85
N CYS A 95 0.61 -1.51 -16.75
CA CYS A 95 -0.08 -2.80 -16.67
C CYS A 95 -1.61 -2.68 -16.69
N SER A 96 -2.18 -1.60 -16.17
CA SER A 96 -3.62 -1.31 -16.27
C SER A 96 -4.04 -0.70 -17.62
N GLY A 97 -3.09 -0.27 -18.44
CA GLY A 97 -3.36 0.46 -19.69
C GLY A 97 -3.89 1.87 -19.47
N LYS A 98 -3.75 2.42 -18.25
CA LYS A 98 -4.16 3.78 -17.89
C LYS A 98 -3.02 4.75 -18.12
N SER A 99 -3.34 5.96 -18.56
CA SER A 99 -2.42 7.09 -18.46
C SER A 99 -2.39 7.60 -17.02
N PRO A 100 -1.27 8.18 -16.55
CA PRO A 100 -1.25 8.89 -15.28
C PRO A 100 -2.39 9.89 -15.26
N SER A 101 -3.03 10.06 -14.10
CA SER A 101 -3.93 11.18 -13.91
C SER A 101 -3.13 12.46 -14.18
N PRO A 102 -3.73 13.51 -14.77
CA PRO A 102 -3.06 14.80 -14.87
C PRO A 102 -2.78 15.28 -13.45
N SER A 103 -1.56 15.06 -12.99
CA SER A 103 -1.09 15.47 -11.69
C SER A 103 -1.24 16.99 -11.61
N ARG A 104 -1.94 17.48 -10.59
CA ARG A 104 -1.88 18.87 -10.15
C ARG A 104 -0.48 19.10 -9.56
N GLN A 105 0.53 19.11 -10.41
CA GLN A 105 1.92 19.44 -10.10
C GLN A 105 2.39 20.50 -11.10
N ASP A 106 1.73 21.65 -11.09
CA ASP A 106 2.30 22.90 -11.61
C ASP A 106 2.61 23.79 -10.40
N PRO A 107 3.86 23.85 -9.90
CA PRO A 107 4.32 25.05 -9.23
C PRO A 107 4.53 26.14 -10.29
N ALA A 108 3.86 27.28 -10.08
CA ALA A 108 4.01 28.51 -10.86
C ALA A 108 5.42 29.12 -10.73
#